data_AF-A0A2K3MH81-F1
#
_entry.id   AF-A0A2K3MH81-F1
#
_cell.length_a   1.000
_cell.length_b   1.000
_cell.length_c   1.000
_cell.angle_alpha   90.00
_cell.angle_beta   90.00
_cell.angle_gamma   90.00
#
_symmetry.space_group_name_H-M   'P 1'
#
loop_
_entity.id
_entity.type
_entity.pdbx_description
1 polymer ?
#
loop_
_entity_poly.entity_id
_entity_poly.type
_entity_poly.pdbx_seq_one_letter_code
_entity_poly.pdbx_strand_id
1 'polypeptide(L)'
;RWLGVVVVIPPSLSTPFEVMRGAAKNKKLLKGYLLVWHATLWCLWKARNNSIFANVLVDPKIIVEEIKVLSWKWSLARLKVLSLFYE
;
A
#
# COMPACT_ATOMS: atom_id res chain seq x y z
N ARG A 1 -1.65 -13.24 5.23
CA ARG A 1 -2.05 -12.16 6.18
C ARG A 1 -0.92 -11.15 6.17
N TRP A 2 -1.15 -9.91 5.75
CA TRP A 2 -0.10 -8.90 5.60
C TRP A 2 -0.36 -7.76 6.59
N LEU A 3 0.69 -7.27 7.28
CA LEU A 3 0.58 -6.26 8.35
C LEU A 3 -0.25 -6.68 9.59
N GLY A 4 -0.48 -7.98 9.79
CA GLY A 4 -1.35 -8.49 10.86
C GLY A 4 -2.85 -8.26 10.64
N VAL A 5 -3.24 -7.60 9.55
CA VAL A 5 -4.64 -7.33 9.15
C VAL A 5 -5.03 -8.17 7.95
N VAL A 6 -6.33 -8.46 7.83
CA VAL A 6 -6.92 -9.01 6.61
C VAL A 6 -7.28 -7.83 5.72
N VAL A 7 -6.59 -7.71 4.58
CA VAL A 7 -6.89 -6.70 3.58
C VAL A 7 -8.10 -7.16 2.79
N VAL A 8 -9.28 -6.63 3.13
CA VAL A 8 -10.49 -6.78 2.32
C VAL A 8 -10.48 -5.67 1.28
N ILE A 9 -10.74 -5.98 0.01
CA ILE A 9 -10.88 -4.97 -1.04
C ILE A 9 -12.01 -4.03 -0.62
N PRO A 10 -11.71 -2.77 -0.31
CA PRO A 10 -12.73 -1.88 0.18
C PRO A 10 -13.64 -1.40 -0.95
N PRO A 11 -14.91 -1.07 -0.64
CA PRO A 11 -15.87 -0.58 -1.63
C PRO A 11 -15.51 0.80 -2.20
N SER A 12 -14.60 1.53 -1.53
CA SER A 12 -14.05 2.80 -2.02
C SER A 12 -12.56 2.91 -1.73
N LEU A 13 -11.87 3.77 -2.48
CA LEU A 13 -10.48 4.13 -2.21
C LEU A 13 -10.32 4.92 -0.89
N SER A 14 -11.38 5.47 -0.30
CA SER A 14 -11.28 6.20 0.97
C SER A 14 -11.30 5.29 2.21
N THR A 15 -12.01 4.16 2.17
CA THR A 15 -12.06 3.21 3.30
C THR A 15 -10.69 2.71 3.78
N PRO A 16 -9.73 2.31 2.92
CA PRO A 16 -8.44 1.81 3.40
C PRO A 16 -7.63 2.91 4.11
N PHE A 17 -7.78 4.18 3.72
CA PHE A 17 -7.18 5.30 4.45
C PHE A 17 -7.74 5.41 5.87
N GLU A 18 -9.06 5.38 6.04
CA GLU A 18 -9.70 5.49 7.36
C GLU A 18 -9.35 4.29 8.26
N VAL A 19 -9.36 3.07 7.72
CA VAL A 19 -8.98 1.85 8.45
C VAL A 19 -7.52 1.92 8.91
N MET A 20 -6.61 2.30 8.02
CA MET A 20 -5.19 2.46 8.32
C MET A 20 -4.93 3.54 9.38
N ARG A 21 -5.70 4.63 9.34
CA ARG A 21 -5.62 5.71 10.32
C ARG A 21 -6.12 5.24 11.70
N GLY A 22 -7.26 4.54 11.75
CA GLY A 22 -7.86 4.04 12.98
C GLY A 22 -7.10 2.88 13.63
N ALA A 23 -6.40 2.06 12.85
CA ALA A 23 -5.64 0.91 13.36
C ALA A 23 -4.29 1.30 14.02
N ALA A 24 -3.85 2.56 13.90
CA ALA A 24 -2.55 3.00 14.39
C ALA A 24 -2.54 3.19 15.91
N LYS A 25 -1.75 2.39 16.62
CA LYS A 25 -1.58 2.51 18.09
C LYS A 25 -0.64 3.65 18.51
N ASN A 26 0.19 4.16 17.60
CA ASN A 26 1.13 5.25 17.87
C ASN A 26 1.49 6.03 16.59
N LYS A 27 2.12 7.19 16.76
CA LYS A 27 2.50 8.09 15.65
C LYS A 27 3.45 7.45 14.63
N LYS A 28 4.29 6.50 15.05
CA LYS A 28 5.23 5.78 14.17
C LYS A 28 4.49 4.81 13.26
N LEU A 29 3.58 4.01 13.82
CA LEU A 29 2.72 3.10 13.07
C LEU A 29 1.78 3.86 12.14
N LEU A 30 1.22 4.99 12.59
CA LEU A 30 0.39 5.85 11.74
C LEU A 30 1.14 6.28 10.47
N LYS A 31 2.39 6.76 10.63
CA LYS A 31 3.23 7.13 9.48
C LYS A 31 3.50 5.94 8.55
N GLY A 32 3.72 4.75 9.11
CA GLY A 32 3.91 3.52 8.34
C GLY A 32 2.66 3.14 7.53
N TYR A 33 1.49 3.14 8.15
CA TYR A 33 0.24 2.84 7.45
C TYR A 33 -0.12 3.90 6.39
N LEU A 34 0.08 5.19 6.69
CA LEU A 34 -0.10 6.24 5.69
C LEU A 34 0.86 6.09 4.50
N LEU A 35 2.08 5.59 4.73
CA LEU A 35 3.03 5.30 3.67
C LEU A 35 2.57 4.11 2.80
N VAL A 36 2.04 3.04 3.40
CA VAL A 36 1.39 1.94 2.66
C VAL A 36 0.23 2.45 1.82
N TRP A 37 -0.58 3.36 2.37
CA TRP A 37 -1.67 3.99 1.64
C TRP A 37 -1.17 4.79 0.41
N HIS A 38 -0.13 5.60 0.57
CA HIS A 38 0.45 6.34 -0.55
C HIS A 38 1.03 5.41 -1.63
N ALA A 39 1.71 4.33 -1.23
CA ALA A 39 2.20 3.33 -2.18
C ALA A 39 1.05 2.65 -2.94
N THR A 40 -0.07 2.38 -2.26
CA THR A 40 -1.28 1.84 -2.87
C THR A 40 -1.84 2.76 -3.96
N LEU A 41 -2.02 4.05 -3.64
CA LEU A 41 -2.49 5.04 -4.62
C LEU A 41 -1.55 5.15 -5.83
N TRP A 42 -0.23 5.15 -5.58
CA TRP A 42 0.77 5.21 -6.63
C TRP A 42 0.70 4.00 -7.57
N CYS A 43 0.69 2.78 -7.02
CA CYS A 43 0.63 1.55 -7.81
C CYS A 43 -0.68 1.45 -8.62
N LEU A 44 -1.82 1.84 -8.05
CA LEU A 44 -3.09 1.88 -8.76
C LEU A 44 -3.10 2.91 -9.90
N TRP A 45 -2.58 4.11 -9.65
CA TRP A 45 -2.43 5.13 -10.69
C TRP A 45 -1.53 4.65 -11.84
N LYS A 46 -0.39 4.04 -11.51
CA LYS A 46 0.54 3.46 -12.49
C LYS A 46 -0.12 2.32 -13.30
N ALA A 47 -0.81 1.39 -12.64
CA ALA A 47 -1.50 0.28 -13.29
C ALA A 47 -2.60 0.78 -14.24
N ARG A 48 -3.41 1.75 -13.80
CA ARG A 48 -4.45 2.37 -14.63
C ARG A 48 -3.85 3.06 -15.85
N ASN A 49 -2.77 3.82 -15.70
CA ASN A 49 -2.11 4.48 -16.83
C ASN A 49 -1.54 3.47 -17.82
N ASN A 50 -0.90 2.41 -17.35
CA ASN A 50 -0.39 1.36 -18.23
C ASN A 50 -1.52 0.65 -18.99
N SER A 51 -2.67 0.44 -18.36
CA SER A 51 -3.83 -0.13 -19.03
C SER A 51 -4.39 0.79 -20.11
N ILE A 52 -4.46 2.12 -19.86
CA ILE A 52 -4.98 3.10 -20.83
C ILE A 52 -4.00 3.34 -21.99
N PHE A 53 -2.72 3.55 -21.68
CA PHE A 53 -1.74 4.05 -22.66
C PHE A 53 -0.90 2.95 -23.31
N ALA A 54 -0.73 1.81 -22.64
CA ALA A 54 0.06 0.69 -23.15
C ALA A 54 -0.76 -0.58 -23.42
N ASN A 55 -2.09 -0.52 -23.22
CA ASN A 55 -3.03 -1.64 -23.38
C ASN A 55 -2.59 -2.91 -22.63
N VAL A 56 -1.91 -2.73 -21.48
CA VAL A 56 -1.41 -3.83 -20.65
C VAL A 56 -2.51 -4.26 -19.69
N LEU A 57 -2.82 -5.57 -19.70
CA LEU A 57 -3.70 -6.18 -18.73
C LEU A 57 -2.91 -6.43 -17.44
N VAL A 58 -3.30 -5.76 -16.35
CA VAL A 58 -2.56 -5.82 -15.08
C VAL A 58 -3.27 -6.76 -14.11
N ASP A 59 -2.59 -7.85 -13.73
CA ASP A 59 -3.07 -8.77 -12.70
C ASP A 59 -3.07 -8.06 -11.33
N PRO A 60 -4.21 -7.99 -10.61
CA PRO A 60 -4.29 -7.43 -9.27
C PRO A 60 -3.25 -8.01 -8.29
N LYS A 61 -2.86 -9.28 -8.43
CA LYS A 61 -1.83 -9.91 -7.57
C LYS A 61 -0.47 -9.23 -7.74
N ILE A 62 -0.11 -8.86 -8.97
CA ILE A 62 1.13 -8.14 -9.27
C ILE A 62 1.09 -6.75 -8.63
N ILE A 63 -0.06 -6.07 -8.68
CA ILE A 63 -0.23 -4.75 -8.04
C ILE A 63 -0.02 -4.87 -6.53
N VAL A 64 -0.59 -5.89 -5.89
CA VAL A 64 -0.40 -6.12 -4.45
C VAL A 64 1.08 -6.33 -4.10
N GLU A 65 1.80 -7.13 -4.87
CA GLU A 65 3.25 -7.34 -4.66
C GLU A 65 4.06 -6.06 -4.91
N GLU A 66 3.71 -5.26 -5.93
CA GLU A 66 4.34 -3.95 -6.14
C GLU A 66 4.12 -3.01 -4.94
N ILE A 67 2.92 -3.00 -4.36
CA ILE A 67 2.60 -2.19 -3.17
C ILE A 67 3.46 -2.61 -1.99
N LYS A 68 3.60 -3.92 -1.73
CA LYS A 68 4.47 -4.46 -0.66
C LYS A 68 5.92 -4.00 -0.84
N VAL A 69 6.48 -4.24 -2.02
CA VAL A 69 7.88 -3.91 -2.33
C VAL A 69 8.12 -2.39 -2.25
N LEU A 70 7.20 -1.59 -2.80
CA LEU A 70 7.34 -0.14 -2.83
C LEU A 70 7.21 0.47 -1.44
N SER A 71 6.21 0.05 -0.67
CA SER A 71 6.01 0.53 0.70
C SER A 71 7.18 0.17 1.61
N TRP A 72 7.75 -1.04 1.47
CA TRP A 72 8.99 -1.41 2.17
C TRP A 72 10.19 -0.57 1.76
N LYS A 73 10.44 -0.38 0.45
CA LYS A 73 11.53 0.49 -0.04
C LYS A 73 11.40 1.91 0.50
N TRP A 74 10.19 2.46 0.50
CA TRP A 74 9.91 3.80 1.01
C TRP A 74 10.01 3.87 2.54
N SER A 75 9.62 2.83 3.28
CA SER A 75 9.77 2.80 4.74
C SER A 75 11.24 2.79 5.16
N LEU A 76 12.09 2.07 4.43
CA LEU A 76 13.55 2.08 4.63
C LEU A 76 14.14 3.47 4.37
N ALA A 77 13.83 4.06 3.21
CA ALA A 77 14.38 5.34 2.81
C ALA A 77 13.89 6.52 3.67
N ARG A 78 12.62 6.51 4.10
CA ARG A 78 11.97 7.69 4.71
C ARG A 78 11.71 7.56 6.21
N LEU A 79 11.49 6.35 6.71
CA LEU A 79 11.09 6.14 8.11
C LEU A 79 12.16 5.42 8.95
N LYS A 80 13.20 4.84 8.33
CA LYS A 80 14.22 4.00 9.00
C LYS A 80 13.57 2.88 9.85
N VAL A 81 12.42 2.35 9.43
CA VAL A 81 11.70 1.26 10.09
C VAL A 81 11.83 0.00 9.22
N LEU A 82 12.41 -1.05 9.78
CA LEU A 82 13.05 -2.12 9.01
C LEU A 82 12.19 -3.38 8.72
N SER A 83 11.12 -3.69 9.46
CA SER A 83 10.58 -5.07 9.39
C SER A 83 9.07 -5.27 9.32
N LEU A 84 8.22 -4.26 9.52
CA LEU A 84 6.78 -4.51 9.68
C LEU A 84 6.01 -4.74 8.36
N PHE A 85 6.62 -4.46 7.19
CA PHE A 85 5.89 -4.29 5.93
C PHE A 85 6.22 -5.30 4.82
N TYR A 86 7.19 -6.20 5.03
CA TYR A 86 7.64 -7.16 4.01
C TYR A 86 7.47 -8.64 4.43
N GLU A 87 6.44 -8.96 5.21
CA GLU A 87 6.03 -10.36 5.48
C GLU A 87 5.03 -10.88 4.43
#